data_AF-A0A1V1NX34-F1
#
_entry.id   AF-A0A1V1NX34-F1
#
_cell.length_a   1.000
_cell.length_b   1.000
_cell.length_c   1.000
_cell.angle_alpha   90.00
_cell.angle_beta   90.00
_cell.angle_gamma   90.00
#
_symmetry.space_group_name_H-M   'P 1'
#
loop_
_entity.id
_entity.type
_entity.pdbx_description
1 polymer ?
#
loop_
_entity_poly.entity_id
_entity_poly.type
_entity_poly.pdbx_seq_one_letter_code
_entity_poly.pdbx_strand_id
1 'polypeptide(L)'
;MIANIVVSVSLFLLYCISFNAFAGDPINTRITNIRGTQFTVSWTTMQQETGQIKFGENPDNTDNWQVSHDDRGREIVDDIHHITLRHLIPETIYYFDIESGDTIDNQHGKHHNQKTSVILDVPDGSCHAVGQVFIDNENKRPAYDSIIYMTIHNNEPDQQTSSTESCILSQNNGGYWAIEMANAVTLSHDSRYRFRCNDSRALIEVESGYNGFARIITLLMDNTMGYMPTISLDNEIRDILFILDFLSNKHYDFQINYFRYDKNEDSRINLSDILMMLENIASQQE
;
A
#
# COMPACT_ATOMS: atom_id res chain seq x y z
N MET A 1 -4.46 -68.69 -12.63
CA MET A 1 -3.83 -67.36 -12.80
C MET A 1 -4.97 -66.35 -12.80
N ILE A 2 -4.89 -65.38 -11.90
CA ILE A 2 -6.00 -64.62 -11.29
C ILE A 2 -6.54 -63.53 -12.22
N ALA A 3 -7.87 -63.34 -12.29
CA ALA A 3 -8.49 -62.14 -12.88
C ALA A 3 -9.76 -61.73 -12.10
N ASN A 4 -9.54 -60.90 -11.07
CA ASN A 4 -10.30 -59.74 -10.57
C ASN A 4 -11.78 -59.63 -11.03
N ILE A 5 -12.81 -59.79 -10.17
CA ILE A 5 -13.25 -58.96 -9.03
C ILE A 5 -13.43 -57.47 -9.38
N VAL A 6 -14.71 -57.12 -9.56
CA VAL A 6 -15.38 -55.83 -9.26
C VAL A 6 -15.13 -54.67 -10.24
N VAL A 7 -16.08 -54.49 -11.15
CA VAL A 7 -16.47 -53.17 -11.66
C VAL A 7 -17.97 -53.03 -11.48
N SER A 8 -18.37 -52.63 -10.28
CA SER A 8 -19.70 -52.08 -10.02
C SER A 8 -19.55 -51.00 -8.97
N VAL A 9 -20.26 -49.89 -9.17
CA VAL A 9 -20.28 -48.65 -8.38
C VAL A 9 -19.14 -47.66 -8.72
N SER A 10 -19.26 -47.02 -9.88
CA SER A 10 -18.65 -45.70 -10.15
C SER A 10 -19.73 -44.65 -10.43
N LEU A 11 -20.80 -44.69 -9.64
CA LEU A 11 -21.86 -43.68 -9.61
C LEU A 11 -22.10 -43.35 -8.13
N PHE A 12 -21.32 -42.41 -7.58
CA PHE A 12 -21.57 -41.60 -6.37
C PHE A 12 -20.24 -41.05 -5.88
N LEU A 13 -19.81 -39.91 -6.42
CA LEU A 13 -19.04 -38.86 -5.75
C LEU A 13 -18.68 -37.79 -6.79
N LEU A 14 -19.72 -37.21 -7.42
CA LEU A 14 -19.65 -35.81 -7.81
C LEU A 14 -19.86 -35.03 -6.50
N TYR A 15 -18.86 -35.06 -5.61
CA TYR A 15 -18.82 -34.11 -4.51
C TYR A 15 -18.57 -32.78 -5.20
N CYS A 16 -19.56 -31.91 -5.19
CA CYS A 16 -19.32 -30.50 -5.35
C CYS A 16 -18.27 -30.14 -4.29
N ILE A 17 -17.01 -30.12 -4.68
CA ILE A 17 -16.02 -29.32 -3.97
C ILE A 17 -16.49 -27.90 -4.27
N SER A 18 -17.38 -27.39 -3.42
CA SER A 18 -17.44 -25.97 -3.18
C SER A 18 -16.00 -25.60 -2.81
N PHE A 19 -15.28 -25.00 -3.76
CA PHE A 19 -14.15 -24.16 -3.40
C PHE A 19 -14.77 -23.10 -2.50
N ASN A 20 -14.75 -23.33 -1.20
CA ASN A 20 -14.82 -22.23 -0.25
C ASN A 20 -13.57 -21.43 -0.60
N ALA A 21 -13.75 -20.33 -1.34
CA ALA A 21 -12.70 -19.35 -1.52
C ALA A 21 -12.29 -18.95 -0.10
N PHE A 22 -11.07 -19.34 0.27
CA PHE A 22 -10.59 -19.04 1.61
C PHE A 22 -10.23 -17.57 1.57
N ALA A 23 -10.94 -16.70 2.31
CA ALA A 23 -10.60 -15.28 2.35
C ALA A 23 -9.10 -15.11 2.65
N GLY A 24 -8.46 -14.18 1.95
CA GLY A 24 -7.04 -13.90 2.13
C GLY A 24 -6.83 -13.12 3.43
N ASP A 25 -5.80 -13.46 4.20
CA ASP A 25 -5.41 -12.61 5.32
C ASP A 25 -4.94 -11.23 4.77
N PRO A 26 -5.39 -10.10 5.35
CA PRO A 26 -4.85 -8.79 5.02
C PRO A 26 -3.34 -8.76 5.21
N ILE A 27 -2.61 -8.35 4.18
CA ILE A 27 -1.16 -8.14 4.21
C ILE A 27 -0.83 -6.73 3.71
N ASN A 28 0.34 -6.22 4.09
CA ASN A 28 0.82 -4.89 3.72
C ASN A 28 -0.14 -3.75 4.16
N THR A 29 -0.77 -3.88 5.32
CA THR A 29 -1.64 -2.85 5.88
C THR A 29 -0.88 -1.53 6.08
N ARG A 30 -1.42 -0.43 5.55
CA ARG A 30 -0.86 0.91 5.64
C ARG A 30 -1.92 1.90 6.10
N ILE A 31 -1.49 2.90 6.87
CA ILE A 31 -2.31 4.04 7.28
C ILE A 31 -1.71 5.29 6.66
N THR A 32 -2.53 6.04 5.92
CA THR A 32 -2.11 7.19 5.10
C THR A 32 -3.12 8.31 5.20
N ASN A 33 -2.86 9.44 4.54
CA ASN A 33 -3.81 10.55 4.42
C ASN A 33 -4.34 11.04 5.78
N ILE A 34 -3.52 10.99 6.83
CA ILE A 34 -3.93 11.34 8.20
C ILE A 34 -4.20 12.83 8.27
N ARG A 35 -5.43 13.20 8.64
CA ARG A 35 -5.94 14.56 8.80
C ARG A 35 -6.73 14.65 10.11
N GLY A 36 -7.21 15.85 10.44
CA GLY A 36 -8.06 16.04 11.61
C GLY A 36 -9.39 15.29 11.52
N THR A 37 -9.97 15.17 10.32
CA THR A 37 -11.31 14.58 10.15
C THR A 37 -11.32 13.32 9.30
N GLN A 38 -10.16 12.78 8.95
CA GLN A 38 -10.05 11.55 8.19
C GLN A 38 -8.67 10.90 8.32
N PHE A 39 -8.60 9.62 8.00
CA PHE A 39 -7.40 8.93 7.57
C PHE A 39 -7.80 7.80 6.63
N THR A 40 -6.84 7.25 5.91
CA THR A 40 -7.05 6.12 5.00
C THR A 40 -6.33 4.90 5.54
N VAL A 41 -6.96 3.75 5.39
CA VAL A 41 -6.35 2.45 5.62
C VAL A 41 -6.40 1.68 4.30
N SER A 42 -5.30 1.04 3.97
CA SER A 42 -5.21 0.20 2.78
C SER A 42 -4.49 -1.09 3.09
N TRP A 43 -4.80 -2.13 2.33
CA TRP A 43 -4.13 -3.43 2.41
C TRP A 43 -4.25 -4.17 1.08
N THR A 44 -3.58 -5.31 1.02
CA THR A 44 -3.68 -6.27 -0.08
C THR A 44 -4.01 -7.65 0.46
N THR A 45 -4.51 -8.51 -0.39
CA THR A 45 -4.90 -9.88 -0.03
C THR A 45 -4.37 -10.84 -1.08
N MET A 46 -4.31 -12.12 -0.72
CA MET A 46 -3.85 -13.17 -1.65
C MET A 46 -4.95 -13.69 -2.56
N GLN A 47 -6.19 -13.18 -2.47
CA GLN A 47 -7.38 -13.59 -3.22
C GLN A 47 -8.32 -12.39 -3.34
N GLN A 48 -9.05 -12.28 -4.45
CA GLN A 48 -10.02 -11.20 -4.59
C GLN A 48 -11.21 -11.38 -3.65
N GLU A 49 -11.53 -10.35 -2.89
CA GLU A 49 -12.59 -10.36 -1.88
C GLU A 49 -13.14 -8.95 -1.63
N THR A 50 -14.20 -8.82 -0.83
CA THR A 50 -14.71 -7.50 -0.42
C THR A 50 -13.94 -6.97 0.77
N GLY A 51 -13.70 -5.66 0.83
CA GLY A 51 -13.06 -5.01 1.97
C GLY A 51 -13.94 -3.95 2.64
N GLN A 52 -13.96 -3.97 3.97
CA GLN A 52 -14.55 -2.90 4.78
C GLN A 52 -13.79 -2.70 6.10
N ILE A 53 -14.02 -1.57 6.76
CA ILE A 53 -13.45 -1.27 8.06
C ILE A 53 -14.57 -0.94 9.04
N LYS A 54 -14.53 -1.61 10.19
CA LYS A 54 -15.36 -1.28 11.35
C LYS A 54 -14.54 -0.46 12.33
N PHE A 55 -15.03 0.70 12.79
CA PHE A 55 -14.24 1.62 13.61
C PHE A 55 -15.05 2.44 14.63
N GLY A 56 -14.40 2.86 15.71
CA GLY A 56 -15.00 3.72 16.74
C GLY A 56 -14.00 4.21 17.79
N GLU A 57 -14.46 5.08 18.68
CA GLU A 57 -13.62 5.73 19.71
C GLU A 57 -13.43 4.87 20.97
N ASN A 58 -14.37 3.96 21.23
CA ASN A 58 -14.34 3.08 22.40
C ASN A 58 -14.03 1.62 21.96
N PRO A 59 -12.87 1.06 22.33
CA PRO A 59 -12.50 -0.31 21.98
C PRO A 59 -13.37 -1.38 22.66
N ASP A 60 -14.00 -1.06 23.79
CA ASP A 60 -14.84 -1.99 24.54
C ASP A 60 -16.30 -2.06 24.03
N ASN A 61 -16.65 -1.27 23.00
CA ASN A 61 -18.01 -1.17 22.47
C ASN A 61 -18.04 -1.30 20.93
N THR A 62 -17.45 -2.38 20.42
CA THR A 62 -17.34 -2.65 18.98
C THR A 62 -18.70 -2.83 18.29
N ASP A 63 -19.77 -3.17 19.02
CA ASP A 63 -21.13 -3.32 18.47
C ASP A 63 -21.70 -1.99 17.92
N ASN A 64 -21.25 -0.85 18.44
CA ASN A 64 -21.68 0.49 18.02
C ASN A 64 -20.70 1.18 17.07
N TRP A 65 -19.66 0.47 16.63
CA TRP A 65 -18.72 1.01 15.66
C TRP A 65 -19.38 1.26 14.30
N GLN A 66 -18.89 2.29 13.62
CA GLN A 66 -19.27 2.63 12.25
C GLN A 66 -18.60 1.70 11.26
N VAL A 67 -19.14 1.61 10.04
CA VAL A 67 -18.55 0.85 8.93
C VAL A 67 -18.22 1.81 7.79
N SER A 68 -17.00 1.71 7.27
CA SER A 68 -16.58 2.35 6.01
C SER A 68 -16.23 1.28 4.98
N HIS A 69 -16.47 1.57 3.70
CA HIS A 69 -16.25 0.64 2.59
C HIS A 69 -15.15 1.15 1.66
N ASP A 70 -14.70 0.29 0.72
CA ASP A 70 -13.75 0.67 -0.32
C ASP A 70 -14.15 1.98 -1.01
N ASP A 71 -13.19 2.88 -1.21
CA ASP A 71 -13.43 4.19 -1.84
C ASP A 71 -13.96 4.06 -3.28
N ARG A 72 -13.79 2.89 -3.92
CA ARG A 72 -14.38 2.55 -5.22
C ARG A 72 -15.83 2.05 -5.13
N GLY A 73 -16.27 1.60 -3.95
CA GLY A 73 -17.64 1.17 -3.68
C GLY A 73 -17.74 -0.06 -2.76
N ARG A 74 -18.91 -0.25 -2.13
CA ARG A 74 -19.19 -1.36 -1.18
C ARG A 74 -19.05 -2.75 -1.79
N GLU A 75 -19.48 -2.92 -3.04
CA GLU A 75 -19.56 -4.23 -3.71
C GLU A 75 -18.26 -4.57 -4.48
N ILE A 76 -17.18 -3.83 -4.25
CA ILE A 76 -15.90 -4.06 -4.91
C ILE A 76 -15.30 -5.36 -4.38
N VAL A 77 -15.01 -6.27 -5.30
CA VAL A 77 -14.32 -7.54 -5.06
C VAL A 77 -12.95 -7.45 -5.73
N ASP A 78 -11.90 -7.36 -4.93
CA ASP A 78 -10.55 -7.15 -5.43
C ASP A 78 -9.48 -7.67 -4.45
N ASP A 79 -8.22 -7.70 -4.88
CA ASP A 79 -7.07 -8.12 -4.05
C ASP A 79 -6.30 -6.94 -3.45
N ILE A 80 -6.80 -5.72 -3.68
CA ILE A 80 -6.31 -4.48 -3.11
C ILE A 80 -7.49 -3.69 -2.53
N HIS A 81 -7.28 -3.02 -1.40
CA HIS A 81 -8.33 -2.25 -0.73
C HIS A 81 -7.81 -0.90 -0.28
N HIS A 82 -8.62 0.14 -0.50
CA HIS A 82 -8.32 1.51 -0.10
C HIS A 82 -9.57 2.15 0.49
N ILE A 83 -9.56 2.39 1.80
CA ILE A 83 -10.74 2.83 2.55
C ILE A 83 -10.40 4.08 3.33
N THR A 84 -11.12 5.16 3.05
CA THR A 84 -11.00 6.40 3.83
C THR A 84 -12.07 6.46 4.91
N LEU A 85 -11.65 6.57 6.17
CA LEU A 85 -12.52 6.88 7.30
C LEU A 85 -12.71 8.38 7.35
N ARG A 86 -13.95 8.86 7.30
CA ARG A 86 -14.31 10.28 7.15
C ARG A 86 -15.18 10.75 8.32
N HIS A 87 -15.32 12.07 8.44
CA HIS A 87 -16.13 12.73 9.48
C HIS A 87 -15.68 12.40 10.90
N LEU A 88 -14.36 12.22 11.08
CA LEU A 88 -13.75 11.95 12.37
C LEU A 88 -13.58 13.23 13.19
N ILE A 89 -13.46 13.07 14.51
CA ILE A 89 -13.12 14.16 15.41
C ILE A 89 -11.59 14.36 15.40
N PRO A 90 -11.07 15.60 15.28
CA PRO A 90 -9.64 15.90 15.41
C PRO A 90 -9.04 15.45 16.75
N GLU A 91 -7.74 15.18 16.73
CA GLU A 91 -6.94 14.77 17.90
C GLU A 91 -7.50 13.58 18.70
N THR A 92 -8.29 12.72 18.05
CA THR A 92 -9.01 11.61 18.70
C THR A 92 -8.44 10.28 18.22
N ILE A 93 -8.28 9.33 19.15
CA ILE A 93 -7.87 7.96 18.83
C ILE A 93 -9.11 7.20 18.35
N TYR A 94 -9.04 6.66 17.14
CA TYR A 94 -10.00 5.70 16.62
C TYR A 94 -9.38 4.32 16.59
N TYR A 95 -10.13 3.35 17.08
CA TYR A 95 -9.83 1.93 16.98
C TYR A 95 -10.58 1.34 15.80
N PHE A 96 -9.98 0.38 15.12
CA PHE A 96 -10.59 -0.24 13.96
C PHE A 96 -10.16 -1.69 13.74
N ASP A 97 -11.05 -2.44 13.09
CA ASP A 97 -10.84 -3.79 12.61
C ASP A 97 -10.97 -3.81 11.08
N ILE A 98 -10.12 -4.59 10.44
CA ILE A 98 -10.16 -4.80 8.99
C ILE A 98 -11.01 -6.04 8.75
N GLU A 99 -12.09 -5.88 8.00
CA GLU A 99 -12.96 -6.98 7.57
C GLU A 99 -12.70 -7.21 6.07
N SER A 100 -12.04 -8.32 5.74
CA SER A 100 -11.56 -8.67 4.40
C SER A 100 -12.10 -10.04 4.03
N GLY A 101 -13.09 -10.08 3.13
CA GLY A 101 -13.91 -11.27 2.89
C GLY A 101 -14.56 -11.76 4.19
N ASP A 102 -14.27 -13.01 4.56
CA ASP A 102 -14.71 -13.64 5.82
C ASP A 102 -13.68 -13.50 6.95
N THR A 103 -12.54 -12.85 6.70
CA THR A 103 -11.45 -12.64 7.66
C THR A 103 -11.64 -11.33 8.41
N ILE A 104 -11.47 -11.37 9.74
CA ILE A 104 -11.44 -10.20 10.61
C ILE A 104 -10.05 -10.09 11.21
N ASP A 105 -9.29 -9.07 10.80
CA ASP A 105 -8.05 -8.68 11.47
C ASP A 105 -8.33 -7.60 12.52
N ASN A 106 -8.38 -8.04 13.77
CA ASN A 106 -8.55 -7.22 14.96
C ASN A 106 -7.30 -7.20 15.86
N GLN A 107 -6.12 -7.52 15.32
CA GLN A 107 -4.88 -7.65 16.08
C GLN A 107 -5.00 -8.52 17.35
N HIS A 108 -5.65 -9.68 17.24
CA HIS A 108 -5.93 -10.58 18.37
C HIS A 108 -6.71 -9.91 19.51
N GLY A 109 -7.70 -9.08 19.15
CA GLY A 109 -8.58 -8.36 20.07
C GLY A 109 -7.99 -7.08 20.66
N LYS A 110 -6.84 -6.61 20.17
CA LYS A 110 -6.29 -5.30 20.57
C LYS A 110 -6.85 -4.15 19.73
N HIS A 111 -7.34 -4.46 18.53
CA HIS A 111 -7.75 -3.53 17.50
C HIS A 111 -6.60 -2.67 16.98
N HIS A 112 -6.59 -2.42 15.68
CA HIS A 112 -5.71 -1.37 15.15
C HIS A 112 -6.16 -0.02 15.70
N ASN A 113 -5.26 0.96 15.75
CA ASN A 113 -5.63 2.31 16.17
C ASN A 113 -4.83 3.39 15.45
N GLN A 114 -5.47 4.54 15.28
CA GLN A 114 -4.86 5.74 14.72
C GLN A 114 -5.42 6.98 15.41
N LYS A 115 -4.53 7.90 15.80
CA LYS A 115 -4.92 9.24 16.25
C LYS A 115 -5.09 10.17 15.04
N THR A 116 -6.22 10.84 14.93
CA THR A 116 -6.39 11.92 13.94
C THR A 116 -5.47 13.10 14.25
N SER A 117 -5.13 13.86 13.21
CA SER A 117 -4.31 15.07 13.34
C SER A 117 -5.07 16.19 14.07
N VAL A 118 -4.36 17.27 14.41
CA VAL A 118 -4.99 18.57 14.70
C VAL A 118 -5.68 19.12 13.44
N ILE A 119 -6.52 20.14 13.61
CA ILE A 119 -6.92 20.95 12.44
C ILE A 119 -5.72 21.82 12.07
N LEU A 120 -5.15 21.54 10.91
CA LEU A 120 -4.05 22.34 10.35
C LEU A 120 -4.59 23.47 9.49
N ASP A 121 -3.85 24.57 9.46
CA ASP A 121 -4.11 25.68 8.56
C ASP A 121 -4.13 25.23 7.10
N VAL A 122 -4.80 26.03 6.27
CA VAL A 122 -4.82 25.84 4.83
C VAL A 122 -3.38 25.94 4.31
N PRO A 123 -2.92 25.02 3.45
CA PRO A 123 -1.56 25.07 2.93
C PRO A 123 -1.30 26.38 2.16
N ASP A 124 -0.12 26.97 2.38
CA ASP A 124 0.37 28.12 1.63
C ASP A 124 0.94 27.66 0.27
N GLY A 125 0.05 27.27 -0.63
CA GLY A 125 0.40 26.85 -2.00
C GLY A 125 -0.19 25.51 -2.39
N SER A 126 0.27 25.02 -3.55
CA SER A 126 -0.20 23.79 -4.19
C SER A 126 0.96 23.16 -4.95
N CYS A 127 1.02 21.83 -4.95
CA CYS A 127 1.97 21.05 -5.74
C CYS A 127 1.32 19.70 -6.04
N HIS A 128 0.75 19.58 -7.24
CA HIS A 128 0.04 18.38 -7.66
C HIS A 128 1.01 17.41 -8.32
N ALA A 129 1.33 16.33 -7.63
CA ALA A 129 2.00 15.19 -8.25
C ALA A 129 0.96 14.39 -9.04
N VAL A 130 1.17 14.23 -10.35
CA VAL A 130 0.23 13.53 -11.24
C VAL A 130 1.00 12.59 -12.14
N GLY A 131 0.48 11.38 -12.36
CA GLY A 131 1.13 10.42 -13.25
C GLY A 131 0.19 9.31 -13.72
N GLN A 132 0.78 8.32 -14.38
CA GLN A 132 0.10 7.11 -14.84
C GLN A 132 0.94 5.89 -14.46
N VAL A 133 0.26 4.77 -14.26
CA VAL A 133 0.87 3.47 -14.00
C VAL A 133 0.39 2.48 -15.05
N PHE A 134 1.29 1.66 -15.59
CA PHE A 134 0.96 0.62 -16.56
C PHE A 134 1.47 -0.75 -16.11
N ILE A 135 0.69 -1.79 -16.45
CA ILE A 135 1.05 -3.20 -16.22
C ILE A 135 2.07 -3.66 -17.27
N ASP A 136 2.12 -3.00 -18.43
CA ASP A 136 3.05 -3.31 -19.51
C ASP A 136 4.06 -2.18 -19.78
N ASN A 137 5.19 -2.56 -20.37
CA ASN A 137 6.27 -1.65 -20.75
C ASN A 137 5.96 -0.82 -22.03
N GLU A 138 4.87 -1.11 -22.72
CA GLU A 138 4.46 -0.40 -23.95
C GLU A 138 3.47 0.74 -23.65
N ASN A 139 3.12 0.95 -22.38
CA ASN A 139 2.17 1.94 -21.87
C ASN A 139 0.77 1.81 -22.48
N LYS A 140 0.30 0.58 -22.68
CA LYS A 140 -1.01 0.32 -23.32
C LYS A 140 -2.12 -0.07 -22.34
N ARG A 141 -1.77 -0.67 -21.21
CA ARG A 141 -2.69 -1.17 -20.20
C ARG A 141 -2.41 -0.47 -18.88
N PRO A 142 -3.19 0.57 -18.54
CA PRO A 142 -3.12 1.16 -17.22
C PRO A 142 -3.28 0.09 -16.14
N ALA A 143 -2.53 0.23 -15.06
CA ALA A 143 -2.69 -0.56 -13.86
C ALA A 143 -3.89 -0.02 -13.09
N TYR A 144 -5.10 -0.30 -13.58
CA TYR A 144 -6.29 -0.05 -12.80
C TYR A 144 -6.24 -0.87 -11.53
N ASP A 145 -6.88 -0.34 -10.49
CA ASP A 145 -6.94 -0.96 -9.19
C ASP A 145 -5.52 -1.09 -8.60
N SER A 146 -4.82 0.04 -8.60
CA SER A 146 -3.52 0.23 -7.95
C SER A 146 -3.59 1.31 -6.90
N ILE A 147 -2.88 1.14 -5.80
CA ILE A 147 -2.70 2.16 -4.79
C ILE A 147 -1.36 2.84 -4.99
N ILE A 148 -1.38 4.16 -5.13
CA ILE A 148 -0.18 4.97 -5.15
C ILE A 148 0.04 5.50 -3.76
N TYR A 149 1.24 5.30 -3.23
CA TYR A 149 1.74 5.89 -2.00
C TYR A 149 2.81 6.91 -2.33
N MET A 150 2.82 8.05 -1.65
CA MET A 150 3.84 9.07 -1.83
C MET A 150 4.34 9.61 -0.49
N THR A 151 5.67 9.67 -0.36
CA THR A 151 6.37 10.23 0.78
C THR A 151 7.39 11.26 0.30
N ILE A 152 7.40 12.46 0.87
CA ILE A 152 8.37 13.49 0.53
C ILE A 152 9.67 13.23 1.29
N HIS A 153 10.77 13.21 0.54
CA HIS A 153 12.13 13.21 1.05
C HIS A 153 12.77 14.54 0.64
N ASN A 154 13.07 15.39 1.62
CA ASN A 154 13.95 16.52 1.33
C ASN A 154 15.37 16.02 1.07
N ASN A 155 16.13 16.70 0.22
CA ASN A 155 17.51 16.33 -0.13
C ASN A 155 18.52 16.52 1.02
N GLU A 156 18.02 16.71 2.25
CA GLU A 156 18.81 17.00 3.45
C GLU A 156 18.85 15.76 4.35
N PRO A 157 20.04 15.18 4.63
CA PRO A 157 20.19 13.92 5.36
C PRO A 157 19.54 13.87 6.75
N ASP A 158 19.35 15.02 7.40
CA ASP A 158 18.86 15.12 8.77
C ASP A 158 17.37 15.48 8.87
N GLN A 159 16.69 15.72 7.74
CA GLN A 159 15.26 16.01 7.75
C GLN A 159 14.44 14.73 7.65
N GLN A 160 13.56 14.53 8.62
CA GLN A 160 12.54 13.48 8.58
C GLN A 160 11.70 13.62 7.31
N THR A 161 11.16 12.50 6.82
CA THR A 161 10.23 12.47 5.69
C THR A 161 8.85 12.99 6.09
N SER A 162 8.00 13.26 5.10
CA SER A 162 6.57 13.46 5.38
C SER A 162 5.93 12.16 5.88
N SER A 163 4.72 12.28 6.44
CA SER A 163 3.77 11.16 6.46
C SER A 163 3.44 10.73 5.02
N THR A 164 2.99 9.49 4.88
CA THR A 164 2.60 8.94 3.58
C THR A 164 1.21 9.44 3.16
N GLU A 165 1.13 9.92 1.93
CA GLU A 165 -0.12 10.20 1.23
C GLU A 165 -0.45 9.02 0.31
N SER A 166 -1.72 8.80 0.01
CA SER A 166 -2.13 7.79 -0.96
C SER A 166 -3.35 8.17 -1.77
N CYS A 167 -3.48 7.56 -2.95
CA CYS A 167 -4.70 7.57 -3.72
C CYS A 167 -4.89 6.26 -4.48
N ILE A 168 -6.13 5.99 -4.87
CA ILE A 168 -6.51 4.84 -5.67
C ILE A 168 -6.51 5.22 -7.17
N LEU A 169 -5.88 4.39 -7.99
CA LEU A 169 -5.95 4.41 -9.44
C LEU A 169 -7.12 3.54 -9.87
N SER A 170 -8.15 4.12 -10.47
CA SER A 170 -9.36 3.38 -10.86
C SER A 170 -9.72 3.65 -12.32
N GLN A 171 -10.55 2.80 -12.91
CA GLN A 171 -11.03 3.02 -14.28
C GLN A 171 -11.72 4.39 -14.46
N ASN A 172 -12.35 4.90 -13.39
CA ASN A 172 -13.07 6.17 -13.39
C ASN A 172 -12.16 7.39 -13.62
N ASN A 173 -10.87 7.30 -13.30
CA ASN A 173 -9.91 8.40 -13.51
C ASN A 173 -9.05 8.22 -14.78
N GLY A 174 -9.37 7.24 -15.63
CA GLY A 174 -8.67 7.00 -16.90
C GLY A 174 -7.23 6.51 -16.74
N GLY A 175 -6.85 6.03 -15.55
CA GLY A 175 -5.48 5.57 -15.28
C GLY A 175 -4.53 6.71 -14.92
N TYR A 176 -5.07 7.86 -14.51
CA TYR A 176 -4.32 8.96 -13.94
C TYR A 176 -4.50 9.01 -12.42
N TRP A 177 -3.40 9.13 -11.69
CA TRP A 177 -3.42 9.43 -10.26
C TRP A 177 -2.99 10.87 -10.02
N ALA A 178 -3.48 11.46 -8.94
CA ALA A 178 -3.12 12.80 -8.52
C ALA A 178 -3.08 12.89 -6.99
N ILE A 179 -1.99 13.43 -6.44
CA ILE A 179 -1.83 13.70 -5.01
C ILE A 179 -1.43 15.17 -4.84
N GLU A 180 -2.22 15.92 -4.05
CA GLU A 180 -1.89 17.29 -3.67
C GLU A 180 -0.95 17.28 -2.45
N MET A 181 0.34 17.48 -2.73
CA MET A 181 1.42 17.37 -1.74
C MET A 181 1.44 18.51 -0.73
N ALA A 182 0.75 19.63 -1.00
CA ALA A 182 0.54 20.68 -0.01
C ALA A 182 -0.22 20.17 1.23
N ASN A 183 -0.91 19.04 1.13
CA ASN A 183 -1.56 18.41 2.27
C ASN A 183 -0.63 17.54 3.14
N ALA A 184 0.61 17.27 2.70
CA ALA A 184 1.56 16.44 3.44
C ALA A 184 1.80 17.01 4.85
N VAL A 185 1.90 16.12 5.84
CA VAL A 185 2.14 16.46 7.24
C VAL A 185 3.41 15.79 7.76
N THR A 186 3.89 16.23 8.91
CA THR A 186 4.98 15.56 9.63
C THR A 186 4.57 14.16 10.09
N LEU A 187 5.53 13.30 10.43
CA LEU A 187 5.26 11.96 10.99
C LEU A 187 4.51 12.01 12.34
N SER A 188 4.60 13.13 13.08
CA SER A 188 3.80 13.37 14.28
C SER A 188 2.37 13.83 13.98
N HIS A 189 2.07 14.16 12.71
CA HIS A 189 0.78 14.65 12.24
C HIS A 189 0.31 15.93 12.97
N ASP A 190 1.23 16.76 13.45
CA ASP A 190 0.94 17.99 14.22
C ASP A 190 1.15 19.27 13.42
N SER A 191 1.77 19.16 12.25
CA SER A 191 2.15 20.30 11.42
C SER A 191 2.28 19.90 9.96
N ARG A 192 2.17 20.88 9.06
CA ARG A 192 2.40 20.68 7.64
C ARG A 192 3.86 20.35 7.38
N TYR A 193 4.10 19.38 6.51
CA TYR A 193 5.45 19.08 6.06
C TYR A 193 5.95 20.21 5.16
N ARG A 194 7.17 20.67 5.41
CA ARG A 194 7.79 21.74 4.61
C ARG A 194 8.61 21.11 3.47
N PHE A 195 8.25 21.46 2.25
CA PHE A 195 8.92 21.02 1.04
C PHE A 195 8.96 22.15 0.01
N ARG A 196 9.70 21.93 -1.07
CA ARG A 196 9.75 22.84 -2.22
C ARG A 196 9.41 22.05 -3.47
N CYS A 197 8.31 22.43 -4.12
CA CYS A 197 7.95 21.85 -5.42
C CYS A 197 9.07 22.16 -6.43
N ASN A 198 9.43 21.20 -7.28
CA ASN A 198 10.55 21.18 -8.22
C ASN A 198 11.96 21.13 -7.60
N ASP A 199 12.09 20.87 -6.29
CA ASP A 199 13.39 20.79 -5.60
C ASP A 199 13.44 19.57 -4.65
N SER A 200 12.40 19.39 -3.84
CA SER A 200 12.24 18.18 -3.01
C SER A 200 12.05 16.93 -3.89
N ARG A 201 12.45 15.77 -3.38
CA ARG A 201 12.19 14.47 -4.01
C ARG A 201 11.02 13.77 -3.30
N ALA A 202 10.38 12.85 -4.00
CA ALA A 202 9.34 12.01 -3.44
C ALA A 202 9.64 10.54 -3.77
N LEU A 203 9.49 9.68 -2.77
CA LEU A 203 9.35 8.25 -2.97
C LEU A 203 7.91 8.00 -3.37
N ILE A 204 7.73 7.37 -4.52
CA ILE A 204 6.45 6.87 -5.00
C ILE A 204 6.52 5.35 -4.95
N GLU A 205 5.57 4.74 -4.27
CA GLU A 205 5.36 3.31 -4.30
C GLU A 205 4.01 3.02 -4.93
N VAL A 206 3.94 2.00 -5.77
CA VAL A 206 2.69 1.55 -6.38
C VAL A 206 2.47 0.11 -5.99
N GLU A 207 1.30 -0.21 -5.45
CA GLU A 207 0.88 -1.56 -5.10
C GLU A 207 -0.36 -1.91 -5.94
N SER A 208 -0.29 -3.02 -6.69
CA SER A 208 -1.33 -3.42 -7.66
C SER A 208 -1.74 -4.87 -7.51
N GLY A 209 -1.56 -5.43 -6.31
CA GLY A 209 -1.96 -6.80 -6.00
C GLY A 209 -1.19 -7.80 -6.85
N TYR A 210 -1.89 -8.69 -7.55
CA TYR A 210 -1.30 -9.66 -8.46
C TYR A 210 -0.57 -9.04 -9.65
N ASN A 211 -0.86 -7.80 -10.02
CA ASN A 211 -0.15 -7.12 -11.11
C ASN A 211 1.25 -6.63 -10.69
N GLY A 212 1.60 -6.76 -9.41
CA GLY A 212 2.91 -6.42 -8.88
C GLY A 212 2.96 -5.03 -8.25
N PHE A 213 4.19 -4.58 -7.99
CA PHE A 213 4.44 -3.26 -7.41
C PHE A 213 5.59 -2.56 -8.13
N ALA A 214 5.76 -1.29 -7.83
CA ALA A 214 6.89 -0.50 -8.30
C ALA A 214 7.29 0.52 -7.24
N ARG A 215 8.56 0.94 -7.24
CA ARG A 215 9.05 2.04 -6.41
C ARG A 215 10.01 2.92 -7.20
N ILE A 216 9.88 4.23 -7.05
CA ILE A 216 10.71 5.25 -7.71
C ILE A 216 10.95 6.43 -6.77
N ILE A 217 12.16 6.96 -6.77
CA ILE A 217 12.46 8.25 -6.13
C ILE A 217 12.67 9.29 -7.22
N THR A 218 11.71 10.19 -7.39
CA THR A 218 11.74 11.23 -8.42
C THR A 218 11.73 12.63 -7.82
N LEU A 219 12.11 13.63 -8.61
CA LEU A 219 11.87 15.02 -8.25
C LEU A 219 10.35 15.25 -8.15
N LEU A 220 9.92 15.90 -7.07
CA LEU A 220 8.53 16.29 -6.90
C LEU A 220 8.25 17.48 -7.83
N MET A 221 7.50 17.25 -8.90
CA MET A 221 7.15 18.27 -9.89
C MET A 221 5.65 18.60 -9.83
N ASP A 222 5.31 19.88 -9.99
CA ASP A 222 3.91 20.30 -10.12
C ASP A 222 3.34 19.90 -11.48
N ASN A 223 2.02 19.73 -11.56
CA ASN A 223 1.27 19.29 -12.74
C ASN A 223 1.22 20.33 -13.88
N THR A 224 2.26 21.14 -14.05
CA THR A 224 2.39 22.10 -15.15
C THR A 224 2.84 21.45 -16.46
N MET A 225 2.33 20.23 -16.75
CA MET A 225 2.40 19.43 -17.99
C MET A 225 3.43 18.27 -18.01
N GLY A 226 2.99 17.04 -17.72
CA GLY A 226 3.54 15.82 -18.35
C GLY A 226 4.94 15.33 -17.95
N TYR A 227 5.49 15.77 -16.80
CA TYR A 227 6.88 15.47 -16.43
C TYR A 227 7.07 14.39 -15.36
N MET A 228 6.01 13.93 -14.68
CA MET A 228 6.20 12.78 -13.79
C MET A 228 6.37 11.51 -14.63
N PRO A 229 7.38 10.69 -14.33
CA PRO A 229 7.67 9.51 -15.12
C PRO A 229 6.49 8.54 -15.10
N THR A 230 6.19 7.97 -16.26
CA THR A 230 5.34 6.78 -16.33
C THR A 230 5.95 5.67 -15.49
N ILE A 231 5.15 5.08 -14.62
CA ILE A 231 5.57 3.95 -13.79
C ILE A 231 5.10 2.66 -14.44
N SER A 232 6.03 1.77 -14.77
CA SER A 232 5.71 0.39 -15.18
C SER A 232 5.91 -0.52 -13.99
N LEU A 233 4.97 -1.44 -13.77
CA LEU A 233 5.08 -2.43 -12.70
C LEU A 233 6.19 -3.45 -13.02
N ASP A 234 6.92 -3.85 -11.99
CA ASP A 234 7.93 -4.91 -12.07
C ASP A 234 7.49 -6.10 -11.20
N ASN A 235 7.30 -7.24 -11.83
CA ASN A 235 6.90 -8.46 -11.14
C ASN A 235 8.09 -9.16 -10.44
N GLU A 236 9.34 -8.81 -10.77
CA GLU A 236 10.53 -9.50 -10.27
C GLU A 236 10.82 -9.21 -8.78
N ILE A 237 10.29 -8.11 -8.24
CA ILE A 237 10.65 -7.64 -6.90
C ILE A 237 9.80 -8.28 -5.78
N ARG A 238 8.59 -8.80 -6.07
CA ARG A 238 7.69 -9.39 -5.05
C ARG A 238 8.22 -10.68 -4.46
N ASP A 239 8.82 -11.51 -5.29
CA ASP A 239 9.44 -12.73 -4.83
C ASP A 239 10.66 -12.42 -3.93
N ILE A 240 11.38 -11.35 -4.20
CA ILE A 240 12.64 -11.03 -3.51
C ILE A 240 12.41 -10.30 -2.19
N LEU A 241 11.49 -9.32 -2.12
CA LEU A 241 11.14 -8.68 -0.84
C LEU A 241 10.45 -9.66 0.11
N PHE A 242 9.61 -10.57 -0.41
CA PHE A 242 9.05 -11.67 0.39
C PHE A 242 10.14 -12.59 0.92
N ILE A 243 11.13 -12.94 0.09
CA ILE A 243 12.31 -13.71 0.53
C ILE A 243 13.11 -12.94 1.59
N LEU A 244 13.34 -11.65 1.42
CA LEU A 244 14.11 -10.83 2.38
C LEU A 244 13.38 -10.65 3.72
N ASP A 245 12.06 -10.46 3.71
CA ASP A 245 11.24 -10.40 4.92
C ASP A 245 11.17 -11.76 5.64
N PHE A 246 11.08 -12.85 4.87
CA PHE A 246 11.21 -14.22 5.38
C PHE A 246 12.59 -14.49 6.00
N LEU A 247 13.68 -13.96 5.41
CA LEU A 247 15.04 -14.12 5.92
C LEU A 247 15.30 -13.24 7.15
N SER A 248 14.76 -12.02 7.20
CA SER A 248 14.84 -11.11 8.35
C SER A 248 14.16 -11.72 9.59
N ASN A 249 13.01 -12.35 9.41
CA ASN A 249 12.27 -13.03 10.48
C ASN A 249 12.97 -14.30 11.02
N LYS A 250 14.11 -14.74 10.44
CA LYS A 250 14.87 -15.93 10.85
C LYS A 250 16.25 -15.66 11.47
N HIS A 251 16.41 -14.57 12.20
CA HIS A 251 17.64 -14.24 12.97
C HIS A 251 18.86 -13.84 12.14
N TYR A 252 18.67 -13.05 11.08
CA TYR A 252 19.76 -12.23 10.55
C TYR A 252 19.46 -10.76 10.83
N ASP A 253 20.38 -10.08 11.52
CA ASP A 253 20.29 -8.67 11.89
C ASP A 253 20.48 -7.79 10.64
N PHE A 254 19.49 -7.81 9.77
CA PHE A 254 19.48 -7.06 8.52
C PHE A 254 18.88 -5.68 8.78
N GLN A 255 19.73 -4.72 9.13
CA GLN A 255 19.39 -3.29 9.14
C GLN A 255 19.31 -2.81 7.68
N ILE A 256 18.20 -3.07 7.00
CA ILE A 256 17.96 -2.43 5.69
C ILE A 256 17.66 -0.96 5.99
N ASN A 257 18.65 -0.11 5.78
CA ASN A 257 18.53 1.31 6.07
C ASN A 257 17.77 1.98 4.91
N TYR A 258 16.53 2.41 5.18
CA TYR A 258 15.55 2.75 4.14
C TYR A 258 15.87 4.01 3.30
N PHE A 259 17.02 4.64 3.53
CA PHE A 259 17.33 5.98 3.05
C PHE A 259 18.31 6.04 1.87
N ARG A 260 18.76 4.90 1.32
CA ARG A 260 19.65 4.86 0.11
C ARG A 260 19.33 3.69 -0.82
N TYR A 261 18.12 3.66 -1.36
CA TYR A 261 17.60 2.50 -2.10
C TYR A 261 17.92 2.41 -3.58
N ASP A 262 18.11 3.52 -4.25
CA ASP A 262 18.55 3.56 -5.63
C ASP A 262 20.08 3.66 -5.62
N LYS A 263 20.76 2.51 -5.67
CA LYS A 263 22.22 2.43 -5.56
C LYS A 263 22.91 2.69 -6.89
N ASN A 264 22.23 2.38 -7.98
CA ASN A 264 22.75 2.56 -9.33
C ASN A 264 22.39 3.95 -9.92
N GLU A 265 21.60 4.75 -9.19
CA GLU A 265 21.11 6.09 -9.57
C GLU A 265 20.22 6.09 -10.82
N ASP A 266 19.54 4.97 -11.12
CA ASP A 266 18.64 4.81 -12.27
C ASP A 266 17.20 5.30 -12.00
N SER A 267 16.96 5.85 -10.80
CA SER A 267 15.68 6.31 -10.27
C SER A 267 14.63 5.22 -10.06
N ARG A 268 14.95 3.95 -10.31
CA ARG A 268 14.12 2.80 -9.97
C ARG A 268 14.74 2.14 -8.74
N ILE A 269 13.92 1.41 -7.99
CA ILE A 269 14.42 0.53 -6.94
C ILE A 269 14.11 -0.88 -7.43
N ASN A 270 15.13 -1.60 -7.88
CA ASN A 270 14.99 -2.92 -8.51
C ASN A 270 16.07 -3.90 -8.04
N LEU A 271 16.14 -5.08 -8.67
CA LEU A 271 17.09 -6.13 -8.31
C LEU A 271 18.56 -5.68 -8.41
N SER A 272 18.90 -4.81 -9.36
CA SER A 272 20.24 -4.25 -9.51
C SER A 272 20.69 -3.54 -8.24
N ASP A 273 19.80 -2.74 -7.63
CA ASP A 273 20.10 -2.02 -6.39
C ASP A 273 20.32 -2.97 -5.21
N ILE A 274 19.50 -4.02 -5.11
CA ILE A 274 19.63 -5.04 -4.07
C ILE A 274 20.96 -5.79 -4.23
N LEU A 275 21.33 -6.19 -5.46
CA LEU A 275 22.61 -6.84 -5.74
C LEU A 275 23.78 -5.95 -5.32
N MET A 276 23.74 -4.65 -5.63
CA MET A 276 24.76 -3.70 -5.17
C MET A 276 24.80 -3.56 -3.63
N MET A 277 23.67 -3.64 -2.95
CA MET A 277 23.64 -3.64 -1.48
C MET A 277 24.28 -4.91 -0.89
N LEU A 278 24.00 -6.07 -1.49
CA LEU A 278 24.53 -7.36 -1.03
C LEU A 278 26.04 -7.51 -1.30
N GLU A 279 26.54 -7.03 -2.45
CA GLU A 279 27.98 -7.03 -2.77
C GLU A 279 28.79 -6.20 -1.76
N ASN A 280 28.26 -5.05 -1.33
CA ASN A 280 28.89 -4.24 -0.30
C ASN A 280 28.98 -4.97 1.06
N ILE A 281 28.00 -5.82 1.39
CA ILE A 281 28.01 -6.60 2.64
C ILE A 281 29.05 -7.72 2.57
N ALA A 282 29.18 -8.41 1.43
CA ALA A 282 30.20 -9.45 1.22
C ALA A 282 31.63 -8.90 1.35
N SER A 283 31.87 -7.67 0.88
CA SER A 283 33.17 -7.00 0.99
C SER A 283 33.53 -6.50 2.40
N GLN A 284 32.58 -6.42 3.33
CA GLN A 284 32.82 -6.02 4.72
C GLN A 284 33.04 -7.19 5.68
N GLN A 285 32.94 -8.43 5.19
CA GLN A 285 33.20 -9.66 5.94
C GLN A 285 34.57 -10.30 5.61
N GLU A 286 35.38 -9.66 4.75
CA GLU A 286 36.81 -9.96 4.58
C GLU A 286 37.70 -8.97 5.36
#